data_AF-A0A3G1KNR9-F1
#
_entry.id   AF-A0A3G1KNR9-F1
#
_cell.length_a   1.000
_cell.length_b   1.000
_cell.length_c   1.000
_cell.angle_alpha   90.00
_cell.angle_beta   90.00
_cell.angle_gamma   90.00
#
_symmetry.space_group_name_H-M   'P 1'
#
loop_
_entity.id
_entity.type
_entity.pdbx_description
1 polymer ?
#
loop_
_entity_poly.entity_id
_entity_poly.type
_entity_poly.pdbx_seq_one_letter_code
_entity_poly.pdbx_strand_id
1 'polypeptide(L)'
;MIILYCGYSGVHSAVVAAAAHLGKLPGKGAVQPQLPEVPFFGSRVTPYQMLFHGTDQKGNKIYSLGVGHEAKLIFKAIRSFLDIMHIPSGQLIAVNTAFPLGRMSKWGEYLAFRGWYKAGNYLSRKGLREDLPALMDYLEKELSRRGTIDLIPGMMDNNGEIIESGGSL
;
A
#
# COMPACT_ATOMS: atom_id res chain seq x y z
N MET A 1 1.21 -4.04 16.90
CA MET A 1 0.38 -4.37 15.72
C MET A 1 1.20 -4.19 14.46
N ILE A 2 0.86 -4.89 13.38
CA ILE A 2 1.48 -4.75 12.06
C ILE A 2 0.58 -3.88 11.21
N ILE A 3 1.15 -2.90 10.50
CA ILE A 3 0.46 -2.10 9.49
C ILE A 3 1.15 -2.38 8.17
N LEU A 4 0.38 -2.89 7.22
CA LEU A 4 0.84 -3.36 5.92
C LEU A 4 0.24 -2.48 4.82
N TYR A 5 1.08 -1.70 4.16
CA TYR A 5 0.71 -0.93 2.98
C TYR A 5 0.86 -1.79 1.74
N CYS A 6 -0.24 -2.03 1.03
CA CYS A 6 -0.27 -2.86 -0.17
C CYS A 6 -0.47 -1.99 -1.40
N GLY A 7 0.48 -2.07 -2.33
CA GLY A 7 0.39 -1.47 -3.66
C GLY A 7 0.58 -2.54 -4.72
N TYR A 8 0.36 -2.19 -5.98
CA TYR A 8 0.52 -3.16 -7.07
C TYR A 8 1.96 -3.68 -7.11
N SER A 9 2.93 -2.76 -7.04
CA SER A 9 4.37 -3.08 -7.05
C SER A 9 5.01 -3.22 -5.66
N GLY A 10 4.42 -2.61 -4.63
CA GLY A 10 4.95 -2.62 -3.27
C GLY A 10 6.13 -1.70 -2.99
N VAL A 11 6.66 -1.05 -4.04
CA VAL A 11 7.87 -0.19 -4.01
C VAL A 11 7.62 1.26 -4.44
N HIS A 12 6.36 1.63 -4.65
CA HIS A 12 5.96 2.98 -5.06
C HIS A 12 4.96 3.57 -4.07
N SER A 13 3.64 3.51 -4.33
CA SER A 13 2.64 4.08 -3.43
C SER A 13 2.71 3.51 -2.01
N ALA A 14 2.99 2.21 -1.89
CA ALA A 14 3.08 1.53 -0.60
C ALA A 14 4.25 2.01 0.27
N VAL A 15 5.43 2.25 -0.32
CA VAL A 15 6.59 2.77 0.44
C VAL A 15 6.44 4.25 0.76
N VAL A 16 5.79 5.01 -0.13
CA VAL A 16 5.44 6.41 0.11
C VAL A 16 4.45 6.51 1.27
N ALA A 17 3.43 5.64 1.31
CA ALA A 17 2.49 5.55 2.43
C ALA A 17 3.17 5.16 3.75
N ALA A 18 4.11 4.19 3.71
CA ALA A 18 4.88 3.80 4.88
C ALA A 18 5.76 4.96 5.39
N ALA A 19 6.42 5.69 4.49
CA ALA A 19 7.21 6.87 4.84
C ALA A 19 6.34 8.00 5.40
N ALA A 20 5.17 8.25 4.81
CA ALA A 20 4.17 9.19 5.30
C ALA A 20 3.75 8.86 6.75
N HIS A 21 3.39 7.59 6.99
CA HIS A 21 3.00 7.11 8.31
C HIS A 21 4.08 7.38 9.36
N LEU A 22 5.34 7.14 8.99
CA LEU A 22 6.48 7.32 9.88
C LEU A 22 6.93 8.79 10.02
N GLY A 23 6.19 9.75 9.45
CA GLY A 23 6.54 11.17 9.49
C GLY A 23 7.80 11.52 8.69
N LYS A 24 8.19 10.68 7.71
CA LYS A 24 9.38 10.87 6.86
C LYS A 24 9.10 11.69 5.60
N LEU A 25 7.85 12.07 5.36
CA LEU A 25 7.47 12.99 4.29
C LEU A 25 7.15 14.36 4.87
N PRO A 26 7.53 15.45 4.17
CA PRO A 26 7.18 16.78 4.60
C PRO A 26 5.64 16.97 4.50
N GLY A 27 5.08 17.74 5.44
CA GLY A 27 3.63 17.90 5.60
C GLY A 27 2.94 18.58 4.42
N LYS A 28 1.59 18.54 4.41
CA LYS A 28 0.75 19.21 3.40
C LYS A 28 1.19 20.68 3.27
N GLY A 29 1.70 21.07 2.09
CA GLY A 29 2.15 22.44 1.79
C GLY A 29 3.66 22.66 1.65
N ALA A 30 4.50 21.65 1.91
CA ALA A 30 5.94 21.73 1.67
C ALA A 30 6.32 21.52 0.19
N VAL A 31 7.56 21.90 -0.17
CA VAL A 31 8.18 21.57 -1.47
C VAL A 31 7.97 20.08 -1.75
N GLN A 32 7.50 19.76 -2.97
CA GLN A 32 7.13 18.41 -3.37
C GLN A 32 8.18 17.40 -2.88
N PRO A 33 7.77 16.32 -2.19
CA PRO A 33 8.74 15.37 -1.65
C PRO A 33 9.61 14.82 -2.75
N GLN A 34 10.89 14.68 -2.43
CA GLN A 34 11.83 13.96 -3.26
C GLN A 34 11.53 12.45 -3.10
N LEU A 35 10.49 11.97 -3.79
CA LEU A 35 10.08 10.56 -3.75
C LEU A 35 11.25 9.57 -3.91
N PRO A 36 12.29 9.83 -4.74
CA PRO A 36 13.46 8.94 -4.82
C PRO A 36 14.28 8.80 -3.53
N GLU A 37 14.18 9.74 -2.59
CA GLU A 37 14.84 9.68 -1.28
C GLU A 37 14.06 8.80 -0.28
N VAL A 38 12.81 8.45 -0.60
CA VAL A 38 12.03 7.51 0.21
C VAL A 38 12.69 6.14 0.15
N PRO A 39 12.99 5.51 1.30
CA PRO A 39 13.56 4.18 1.34
C PRO A 39 12.76 3.17 0.51
N PHE A 40 13.47 2.35 -0.26
CA PHE A 40 12.92 1.34 -1.18
C PHE A 40 12.12 1.86 -2.37
N PHE A 41 12.01 3.18 -2.57
CA PHE A 41 11.28 3.73 -3.72
C PHE A 41 11.87 3.28 -5.05
N GLY A 42 11.04 2.66 -5.90
CA GLY A 42 11.44 2.15 -7.21
C GLY A 42 12.51 1.04 -7.15
N SER A 43 12.70 0.42 -5.99
CA SER A 43 13.66 -0.67 -5.81
C SER A 43 13.23 -1.92 -6.57
N ARG A 44 14.21 -2.79 -6.89
CA ARG A 44 13.98 -4.06 -7.59
C ARG A 44 13.83 -5.23 -6.63
N VAL A 45 13.10 -5.03 -5.53
CA VAL A 45 12.81 -6.14 -4.63
C VAL A 45 11.93 -7.18 -5.32
N THR A 46 12.04 -8.42 -4.89
CA THR A 46 11.20 -9.49 -5.39
C THR A 46 9.72 -9.15 -5.14
N PRO A 47 8.84 -9.27 -6.15
CA PRO A 47 7.41 -9.21 -5.95
C PRO A 47 6.98 -10.10 -4.77
N TYR A 48 5.94 -9.68 -4.04
CA TYR A 48 5.38 -10.44 -2.91
C TYR A 48 6.27 -10.54 -1.66
N GLN A 49 7.40 -9.83 -1.61
CA GLN A 49 8.18 -9.69 -0.38
C GLN A 49 7.64 -8.54 0.48
N MET A 50 7.41 -8.81 1.77
CA MET A 50 7.15 -7.74 2.75
C MET A 50 8.43 -6.98 3.07
N LEU A 51 8.40 -5.66 2.93
CA LEU A 51 9.51 -4.78 3.27
C LEU A 51 9.23 -4.06 4.58
N PHE A 52 10.14 -4.15 5.55
CA PHE A 52 10.03 -3.44 6.81
C PHE A 52 10.56 -2.00 6.69
N HIS A 53 9.78 -1.03 7.18
CA HIS A 53 10.12 0.41 7.10
C HIS A 53 10.50 1.04 8.43
N GLY A 54 10.05 0.45 9.53
CA GLY A 54 10.28 0.96 10.89
C GLY A 54 9.10 0.74 11.82
N THR A 55 9.21 1.35 12.99
CA THR A 55 8.17 1.31 14.04
C THR A 55 7.63 2.72 14.25
N ASP A 56 6.31 2.89 14.30
CA ASP A 56 5.68 4.18 14.57
C ASP A 56 5.75 4.56 16.08
N GLN A 57 5.27 5.75 16.43
CA GLN A 57 5.26 6.24 17.82
C GLN A 57 4.34 5.43 18.75
N LYS A 58 3.43 4.61 18.20
CA LYS A 58 2.51 3.74 18.95
C LYS A 58 3.03 2.30 19.05
N GLY A 59 4.26 2.03 18.60
CA GLY A 59 4.86 0.69 18.62
C GLY A 59 4.37 -0.24 17.48
N ASN A 60 3.68 0.30 16.46
CA ASN A 60 3.25 -0.47 15.31
C ASN A 60 4.40 -0.68 14.33
N LYS A 61 4.57 -1.91 13.86
CA LYS A 61 5.56 -2.25 12.84
C LYS A 61 4.98 -1.96 11.45
N ILE A 62 5.67 -1.14 10.66
CA ILE A 62 5.20 -0.66 9.35
C ILE A 62 5.89 -1.44 8.24
N TYR A 63 5.08 -1.97 7.33
CA TYR A 63 5.54 -2.75 6.19
C TYR A 63 4.92 -2.27 4.88
N SER A 64 5.58 -2.59 3.76
CA SER A 64 4.98 -2.53 2.42
C SER A 64 4.98 -3.89 1.74
N LEU A 65 4.02 -4.13 0.85
CA LEU A 65 3.91 -5.36 0.05
C LEU A 65 3.41 -5.06 -1.36
N GLY A 66 4.05 -5.69 -2.35
CA GLY A 66 3.57 -5.73 -3.72
C GLY A 66 2.63 -6.89 -3.92
N VAL A 67 1.38 -6.62 -4.30
CA VAL A 67 0.33 -7.65 -4.42
C VAL A 67 -0.06 -7.99 -5.85
N GLY A 68 0.39 -7.21 -6.84
CA GLY A 68 0.03 -7.40 -8.24
C GLY A 68 -1.49 -7.49 -8.46
N HIS A 69 -1.92 -8.40 -9.33
CA HIS A 69 -3.34 -8.74 -9.52
C HIS A 69 -3.88 -9.71 -8.45
N GLU A 70 -2.99 -10.35 -7.70
CA GLU A 70 -3.33 -11.46 -6.79
C GLU A 70 -3.67 -11.00 -5.36
N ALA A 71 -3.99 -9.72 -5.19
CA ALA A 71 -4.27 -9.14 -3.88
C ALA A 71 -5.32 -9.94 -3.08
N LYS A 72 -6.37 -10.47 -3.74
CA LYS A 72 -7.43 -11.24 -3.08
C LYS A 72 -6.90 -12.55 -2.54
N LEU A 73 -6.09 -13.25 -3.33
CA LEU A 73 -5.46 -14.50 -2.93
C LEU A 73 -4.47 -14.26 -1.79
N ILE A 74 -3.63 -13.23 -1.91
CA ILE A 74 -2.61 -12.89 -0.91
C ILE A 74 -3.24 -12.57 0.44
N PHE A 75 -4.27 -11.73 0.48
CA PHE A 75 -4.91 -11.40 1.76
C PHE A 75 -5.68 -12.56 2.36
N LYS A 76 -6.30 -13.41 1.54
CA LYS A 76 -6.90 -14.67 2.01
C LYS A 76 -5.83 -15.58 2.63
N ALA A 77 -4.70 -15.74 1.97
CA ALA A 77 -3.59 -16.55 2.48
C ALA A 77 -3.03 -15.98 3.79
N ILE A 78 -2.84 -14.66 3.89
CA ILE A 78 -2.42 -14.00 5.13
C ILE A 78 -3.43 -14.24 6.24
N ARG A 79 -4.74 -14.07 5.98
CA ARG A 79 -5.79 -14.30 6.97
C ARG A 79 -5.79 -15.75 7.45
N SER A 80 -5.81 -16.71 6.53
CA SER A 80 -5.74 -18.14 6.86
C SER A 80 -4.50 -18.48 7.68
N PHE A 81 -3.34 -17.90 7.35
CA PHE A 81 -2.13 -18.10 8.14
C PHE A 81 -2.24 -17.52 9.55
N LEU A 82 -2.80 -16.32 9.71
CA LEU A 82 -3.04 -15.74 11.04
C LEU A 82 -3.99 -16.61 11.88
N ASP A 83 -5.05 -17.12 11.26
CA ASP A 83 -6.02 -18.01 11.91
C ASP A 83 -5.35 -19.32 12.38
N ILE A 84 -4.52 -19.95 11.53
CA ILE A 84 -3.73 -21.15 11.86
C ILE A 84 -2.79 -20.89 13.05
N MET A 85 -2.18 -19.70 13.09
CA MET A 85 -1.26 -19.31 14.16
C MET A 85 -1.99 -18.80 15.42
N HIS A 86 -3.32 -18.83 15.46
CA HIS A 86 -4.15 -18.29 16.53
C HIS A 86 -3.85 -16.81 16.85
N ILE A 87 -3.48 -16.04 15.83
CA ILE A 87 -3.21 -14.61 15.95
C ILE A 87 -4.53 -13.86 15.76
N PRO A 88 -4.98 -13.06 16.75
CA PRO A 88 -6.20 -12.29 16.63
C PRO A 88 -6.16 -11.32 15.44
N SER A 89 -7.28 -11.20 14.74
CA SER A 89 -7.42 -10.37 13.53
C SER A 89 -7.06 -8.90 13.77
N GLY A 90 -7.16 -8.39 15.00
CA GLY A 90 -6.75 -7.02 15.34
C GLY A 90 -5.23 -6.75 15.32
N GLN A 91 -4.39 -7.77 15.09
CA GLN A 91 -2.93 -7.59 15.09
C GLN A 91 -2.33 -7.19 13.74
N LEU A 92 -3.10 -7.22 12.65
CA LEU A 92 -2.70 -6.80 11.31
C LEU A 92 -3.73 -5.83 10.73
N ILE A 93 -3.25 -4.69 10.21
CA ILE A 93 -4.05 -3.79 9.38
C ILE A 93 -3.43 -3.78 8.00
N ALA A 94 -4.23 -4.05 6.97
CA ALA A 94 -3.81 -3.94 5.58
C ALA A 94 -4.48 -2.74 4.92
N VAL A 95 -3.70 -1.87 4.26
CA VAL A 95 -4.19 -0.66 3.60
C VAL A 95 -3.82 -0.70 2.12
N ASN A 96 -4.82 -0.62 1.24
CA ASN A 96 -4.61 -0.65 -0.20
C ASN A 96 -4.29 0.76 -0.74
N THR A 97 -3.03 1.01 -1.07
CA THR A 97 -2.57 2.32 -1.55
C THR A 97 -2.88 2.57 -3.02
N ALA A 98 -3.34 1.57 -3.78
CA ALA A 98 -3.67 1.72 -5.20
C ALA A 98 -5.03 2.39 -5.45
N PHE A 99 -5.92 2.39 -4.45
CA PHE A 99 -7.27 2.94 -4.57
C PHE A 99 -7.30 4.43 -4.92
N PRO A 100 -6.61 5.33 -4.18
CA PRO A 100 -6.65 6.77 -4.46
C PRO A 100 -5.82 7.21 -5.67
N LEU A 101 -5.14 6.29 -6.38
CA LEU A 101 -4.18 6.65 -7.41
C LEU A 101 -4.81 6.92 -8.78
N GLY A 102 -4.27 7.92 -9.47
CA GLY A 102 -4.54 8.21 -10.87
C GLY A 102 -3.92 7.17 -11.82
N ARG A 103 -4.29 7.28 -13.10
CA ARG A 103 -3.86 6.34 -14.14
C ARG A 103 -2.34 6.29 -14.32
N MET A 104 -1.67 7.43 -14.22
CA MET A 104 -0.22 7.52 -14.42
C MET A 104 0.55 6.72 -13.37
N SER A 105 0.18 6.84 -12.10
CA SER A 105 0.77 6.07 -11.00
C SER A 105 0.50 4.58 -11.16
N LYS A 106 -0.75 4.20 -11.48
CA LYS A 106 -1.14 2.79 -11.70
C LYS A 106 -0.33 2.15 -12.84
N TRP A 107 -0.19 2.84 -13.96
CA TRP A 107 0.64 2.37 -15.09
C TRP A 107 2.12 2.32 -14.74
N GLY A 108 2.62 3.30 -13.97
CA GLY A 108 3.99 3.29 -13.49
C GLY A 108 4.29 2.05 -12.64
N GLU A 109 3.42 1.73 -11.69
CA GLU A 109 3.57 0.55 -10.84
C GLU A 109 3.48 -0.74 -11.65
N TYR A 110 2.53 -0.81 -12.59
CA TYR A 110 2.36 -1.96 -13.47
C TYR A 110 3.62 -2.22 -14.32
N LEU A 111 4.17 -1.19 -14.96
CA LEU A 111 5.38 -1.32 -15.78
C LEU A 111 6.59 -1.75 -14.94
N ALA A 112 6.77 -1.16 -13.75
CA ALA A 112 7.85 -1.54 -12.87
C ALA A 112 7.72 -3.01 -12.43
N PHE A 113 6.50 -3.44 -12.08
CA PHE A 113 6.21 -4.83 -11.71
C PHE A 113 6.48 -5.83 -12.86
N ARG A 114 6.27 -5.41 -14.12
CA ARG A 114 6.58 -6.20 -15.32
C ARG A 114 8.06 -6.15 -15.74
N GLY A 115 8.93 -5.53 -14.94
CA GLY A 115 10.37 -5.46 -15.20
C GLY A 115 10.82 -4.23 -16.00
N TRP A 116 9.91 -3.34 -16.40
CA TRP A 116 10.23 -2.10 -17.12
C TRP A 116 10.59 -0.98 -16.13
N TYR A 117 11.56 -1.25 -15.25
CA TYR A 117 11.84 -0.44 -14.05
C TYR A 117 12.12 1.03 -14.36
N LYS A 118 12.89 1.35 -15.41
CA LYS A 118 13.22 2.75 -15.74
C LYS A 118 11.97 3.56 -16.08
N ALA A 119 11.14 3.02 -16.97
CA ALA A 119 9.89 3.65 -17.39
C ALA A 119 8.86 3.66 -16.25
N GLY A 120 8.72 2.54 -15.55
CA GLY A 120 7.81 2.39 -14.41
C GLY A 120 8.12 3.34 -13.27
N ASN A 121 9.40 3.45 -12.86
CA ASN A 121 9.82 4.37 -11.80
C ASN A 121 9.63 5.83 -12.22
N TYR A 122 9.91 6.16 -13.49
CA TYR A 122 9.70 7.51 -14.01
C TYR A 122 8.22 7.91 -13.96
N LEU A 123 7.33 7.07 -14.49
CA LEU A 123 5.89 7.32 -14.48
C LEU A 123 5.33 7.35 -13.06
N SER A 124 5.73 6.40 -12.21
CA SER A 124 5.30 6.34 -10.82
C SER A 124 5.72 7.59 -10.05
N ARG A 125 6.95 8.07 -10.24
CA ARG A 125 7.44 9.30 -9.60
C ARG A 125 6.61 10.51 -10.02
N LYS A 126 6.29 10.65 -11.30
CA LYS A 126 5.53 11.80 -11.81
C LYS A 126 4.06 11.71 -11.38
N GLY A 127 3.42 10.56 -11.54
CA GLY A 127 2.04 10.35 -11.11
C GLY A 127 1.86 10.50 -9.59
N LEU A 128 2.74 9.90 -8.79
CA LEU A 128 2.60 9.95 -7.33
C LEU A 128 2.78 11.35 -6.75
N ARG A 129 3.50 12.25 -7.44
CA ARG A 129 3.55 13.66 -7.02
C ARG A 129 2.20 14.33 -7.12
N GLU A 130 1.43 14.01 -8.16
CA GLU A 130 0.08 14.54 -8.37
C GLU A 130 -0.92 13.87 -7.43
N ASP A 131 -0.79 12.55 -7.23
CA ASP A 131 -1.70 11.76 -6.39
C ASP A 131 -1.42 11.87 -4.88
N LEU A 132 -0.27 12.45 -4.46
CA LEU A 132 0.16 12.45 -3.07
C LEU A 132 -0.88 13.05 -2.11
N PRO A 133 -1.50 14.22 -2.37
CA PRO A 133 -2.50 14.77 -1.45
C PRO A 133 -3.68 13.81 -1.25
N ALA A 134 -4.19 13.23 -2.35
CA ALA A 134 -5.29 12.27 -2.31
C ALA A 134 -4.91 10.98 -1.56
N LEU A 135 -3.68 10.50 -1.75
CA LEU A 135 -3.14 9.38 -0.99
C LEU A 135 -3.10 9.70 0.51
N MET A 136 -2.57 10.87 0.91
CA MET A 136 -2.48 11.24 2.33
C MET A 136 -3.86 11.36 2.98
N ASP A 137 -4.84 11.99 2.31
CA ASP A 137 -6.22 12.10 2.78
C ASP A 137 -6.87 10.71 2.94
N TYR A 138 -6.60 9.80 2.00
CA TYR A 138 -7.07 8.42 2.08
C TYR A 138 -6.46 7.67 3.27
N LEU A 139 -5.15 7.78 3.48
CA LEU A 139 -4.46 7.13 4.59
C LEU A 139 -4.98 7.60 5.95
N GLU A 140 -5.21 8.90 6.10
CA GLU A 140 -5.75 9.48 7.34
C GLU A 140 -7.15 8.93 7.66
N LYS A 141 -8.01 8.82 6.64
CA LYS A 141 -9.36 8.23 6.79
C LYS A 141 -9.31 6.76 7.17
N GLU A 142 -8.51 5.96 6.46
CA GLU A 142 -8.42 4.52 6.70
C GLU A 142 -7.79 4.17 8.05
N LEU A 143 -6.76 4.91 8.47
CA LEU A 143 -6.16 4.70 9.79
C LEU A 143 -7.04 5.17 10.95
N SER A 144 -8.04 6.03 10.68
CA SER A 144 -9.02 6.51 11.67
C SER A 144 -10.20 5.55 11.85
N ARG A 145 -10.52 4.73 10.86
CA ARG A 145 -11.63 3.74 10.86
C ARG A 145 -11.40 2.50 11.77
N ARG A 146 -10.43 2.53 12.68
CA ARG A 146 -9.92 1.37 13.46
C ARG A 146 -11.02 0.44 13.99
N GLY A 147 -11.05 -0.76 13.45
CA GLY A 147 -11.72 -1.93 14.02
C GLY A 147 -12.04 -2.94 12.91
N THR A 148 -11.29 -4.04 12.86
CA THR A 148 -11.42 -5.17 11.91
C THR A 148 -10.47 -5.09 10.71
N ILE A 149 -9.93 -6.25 10.33
CA ILE A 149 -9.32 -6.48 9.01
C ILE A 149 -10.45 -6.31 7.99
N ASP A 150 -10.85 -5.08 7.73
CA ASP A 150 -11.61 -4.81 6.54
C ASP A 150 -10.57 -4.75 5.42
N LEU A 151 -10.62 -5.76 4.56
CA LEU A 151 -10.22 -5.59 3.17
C LEU A 151 -10.97 -4.35 2.69
N ILE A 152 -10.33 -3.18 2.80
CA ILE A 152 -10.98 -1.90 2.53
C ILE A 152 -11.61 -1.99 1.12
N PRO A 153 -12.91 -1.68 0.97
CA PRO A 153 -13.59 -1.77 -0.31
C PRO A 153 -12.86 -0.95 -1.36
N GLY A 154 -12.75 -1.48 -2.58
CA GLY A 154 -12.00 -0.85 -3.67
C GLY A 154 -11.07 -1.80 -4.42
N MET A 155 -11.06 -3.08 -4.04
CA MET A 155 -10.56 -4.13 -4.93
C MET A 155 -11.55 -4.26 -6.07
N MET A 156 -11.23 -3.63 -7.19
CA MET A 156 -11.85 -3.97 -8.46
C MET A 156 -11.43 -5.40 -8.80
N ASP A 157 -12.41 -6.26 -9.05
CA ASP A 157 -12.13 -7.51 -9.72
C ASP A 157 -11.54 -7.24 -11.13
N ASN A 158 -11.24 -8.30 -11.90
CA ASN A 158 -10.71 -8.14 -13.26
C ASN A 158 -11.67 -7.40 -14.21
N ASN A 159 -12.90 -7.08 -13.77
CA ASN A 159 -13.95 -6.42 -14.53
C ASN A 159 -14.25 -4.98 -14.05
N GLY A 160 -13.58 -4.49 -13.00
CA GLY A 160 -13.81 -3.14 -12.49
C GLY A 160 -14.92 -3.02 -11.44
N GLU A 161 -15.44 -4.12 -10.91
CA GLU A 161 -16.53 -4.09 -9.92
C GLU A 161 -16.01 -4.00 -8.48
N ILE A 162 -16.67 -3.18 -7.65
CA ILE A 162 -16.36 -3.05 -6.23
C ILE A 162 -16.74 -4.37 -5.54
N ILE A 163 -15.75 -5.09 -5.02
CA ILE A 163 -16.00 -6.26 -4.17
C ILE A 163 -16.60 -5.76 -2.84
N GLU A 164 -17.91 -5.92 -2.68
CA GLU A 164 -18.56 -5.74 -1.39
C GLU A 164 -18.01 -6.75 -0.38
N SER A 165 -17.68 -6.27 0.82
CA SER A 165 -17.39 -7.12 1.96
C SER A 165 -18.68 -7.85 2.33
N GLY A 166 -18.84 -9.06 1.82
CA GLY A 166 -19.88 -9.98 2.24
C GLY A 166 -19.70 -10.32 3.71
N GLY A 167 -20.32 -9.54 4.58
CA GLY A 167 -20.64 -9.94 5.94
C GLY A 167 -21.87 -10.83 5.87
N SER A 168 -21.72 -12.11 6.18
CA SER A 168 -22.76 -12.91 6.86
C SER A 168 -22.20 -14.27 7.28
N LEU A 169 -22.26 -14.47 8.60
CA LEU A 169 -22.36 -15.72 9.37
C LEU A 169 -21.15 -16.66 9.42
#